data_AF-A0A2V8FBM5-F1
#
_entry.id   AF-A0A2V8FBM5-F1
#
_cell.length_a   1.000
_cell.length_b   1.000
_cell.length_c   1.000
_cell.angle_alpha   90.00
_cell.angle_beta   90.00
_cell.angle_gamma   90.00
#
_symmetry.space_group_name_H-M   'P 1'
#
loop_
_entity.id
_entity.type
_entity.pdbx_description
1 polymer ?
#
loop_
_entity_poly.entity_id
_entity_poly.type
_entity_poly.pdbx_seq_one_letter_code
_entity_poly.pdbx_strand_id
1 'polypeptide(L)'
;NGKTPPDPSRSDPNFPFEVPDPPQGKFAAVTDENGPGRRILYRDITLDGRYLLRLTVFYVNVGTFSAATISSRNTISDEPQYRIDLVSASAPVDSVAKEHVLANIFQAHPGDPPRLPPTEVTFDLSPWAGQTIRLRFAAADNQGPLHAGVDNIRFERREP
;
A
#
# COMPACT_ATOMS: atom_id res chain seq x y z
N ASN A 1 -13.69 -6.50 -15.22
CA ASN A 1 -13.57 -7.98 -15.14
C ASN A 1 -12.36 -8.42 -15.95
N GLY A 2 -11.15 -8.38 -15.39
CA GLY A 2 -9.87 -8.57 -16.08
C GLY A 2 -9.65 -9.97 -16.68
N LYS A 3 -10.42 -10.32 -17.72
CA LYS A 3 -10.37 -11.60 -18.44
C LYS A 3 -9.42 -11.57 -19.64
N THR A 4 -8.90 -10.41 -20.01
CA THR A 4 -7.99 -10.22 -21.14
C THR A 4 -6.68 -9.66 -20.59
N PRO A 5 -5.54 -10.33 -20.79
CA PRO A 5 -4.23 -9.76 -20.49
C PRO A 5 -4.06 -8.41 -21.23
N PRO A 6 -3.38 -7.42 -20.62
CA PRO A 6 -3.02 -6.19 -21.32
C PRO A 6 -2.26 -6.52 -22.61
N ASP A 7 -2.54 -5.76 -23.68
CA ASP A 7 -1.84 -5.89 -24.95
C ASP A 7 -0.39 -5.38 -24.80
N PRO A 8 0.63 -6.25 -24.93
CA PRO A 8 2.03 -5.84 -24.73
C PRO A 8 2.57 -4.92 -25.82
N SER A 9 1.87 -4.81 -26.97
CA SER A 9 2.20 -3.84 -28.03
C SER A 9 1.69 -2.43 -27.72
N ARG A 10 0.79 -2.31 -26.75
CA ARG A 10 0.43 -1.05 -26.11
C ARG A 10 1.32 -0.88 -24.89
N SER A 11 2.61 -0.65 -25.16
CA SER A 11 3.53 -0.20 -24.12
C SER A 11 2.97 1.06 -23.48
N ASP A 12 3.12 1.15 -22.17
CA ASP A 12 2.93 2.40 -21.47
C ASP A 12 3.74 3.51 -22.19
N PRO A 13 3.15 4.66 -22.58
CA PRO A 13 3.89 5.79 -23.14
C PRO A 13 4.92 6.39 -22.17
N ASN A 14 4.96 5.91 -20.94
CA ASN A 14 5.85 6.38 -19.89
C ASN A 14 7.29 5.87 -20.09
N PHE A 15 8.27 6.58 -19.52
CA PHE A 15 9.66 6.13 -19.52
C PHE A 15 9.72 4.73 -18.89
N PRO A 16 10.44 3.76 -19.47
CA PRO A 16 10.57 2.45 -18.85
C PRO A 16 11.28 2.61 -17.51
N PHE A 17 10.57 2.28 -16.44
CA PHE A 17 11.13 2.12 -15.10
C PHE A 17 10.96 0.66 -14.70
N GLU A 18 12.04 0.04 -14.23
CA GLU A 18 11.98 -1.34 -13.75
C GLU A 18 11.34 -1.38 -12.37
N VAL A 19 10.10 -1.87 -12.34
CA VAL A 19 9.46 -2.41 -11.14
C VAL A 19 10.09 -3.78 -10.87
N PRO A 20 10.40 -4.13 -9.61
CA PRO A 20 10.89 -5.47 -9.29
C PRO A 20 9.93 -6.56 -9.80
N ASP A 21 10.50 -7.69 -10.23
CA ASP A 21 9.72 -8.89 -10.54
C ASP A 21 8.82 -9.27 -9.35
N PRO A 22 7.61 -9.83 -9.59
CA PRO A 22 6.75 -10.31 -8.52
C PRO A 22 7.53 -11.26 -7.60
N PRO A 23 7.67 -10.92 -6.30
CA PRO A 23 8.43 -11.74 -5.36
C PRO A 23 7.75 -13.11 -5.15
N GLN A 24 6.47 -13.26 -5.48
CA GLN A 24 5.79 -14.56 -5.52
C GLN A 24 5.00 -14.75 -6.82
N GLY A 25 5.14 -15.94 -7.43
CA GLY A 25 4.31 -16.34 -8.56
C GLY A 25 4.59 -15.54 -9.84
N LYS A 26 3.54 -15.03 -10.49
CA LYS A 26 3.61 -14.35 -11.80
C LYS A 26 3.02 -12.93 -11.79
N PHE A 27 2.42 -12.50 -10.69
CA PHE A 27 1.63 -11.27 -10.63
C PHE A 27 1.86 -10.57 -9.30
N ALA A 28 1.99 -9.25 -9.32
CA ALA A 28 1.97 -8.38 -8.14
C ALA A 28 0.99 -7.23 -8.39
N ALA A 29 0.53 -6.57 -7.32
CA ALA A 29 -0.25 -5.34 -7.43
C ALA A 29 0.68 -4.14 -7.35
N VAL A 30 0.64 -3.27 -8.37
CA VAL A 30 1.57 -2.13 -8.51
C VAL A 30 0.82 -0.89 -8.99
N THR A 31 1.36 0.28 -8.67
CA THR A 31 0.97 1.55 -9.30
C THR A 31 1.94 1.92 -10.42
N ASP A 32 1.38 2.39 -11.52
CA ASP A 32 2.12 2.89 -12.68
C ASP A 32 1.49 4.23 -13.09
N GLU A 33 2.27 5.30 -13.02
CA GLU A 33 1.79 6.63 -13.32
C GLU A 33 2.88 7.62 -13.71
N ASN A 34 2.43 8.66 -14.43
CA ASN A 34 3.26 9.78 -14.87
C ASN A 34 2.75 11.15 -14.37
N GLY A 35 1.71 11.16 -13.54
CA GLY A 35 1.09 12.39 -13.10
C GLY A 35 0.40 12.25 -11.75
N PRO A 36 0.15 13.41 -11.10
CA PRO A 36 -0.29 13.44 -9.71
C PRO A 36 -1.55 12.64 -9.47
N GLY A 37 -1.60 11.94 -8.34
CA GLY A 37 -2.78 11.18 -8.00
C GLY A 37 -2.74 10.54 -6.63
N ARG A 38 -3.90 9.98 -6.27
CA ARG A 38 -4.09 9.13 -5.09
C ARG A 38 -4.60 7.79 -5.57
N ARG A 39 -3.90 6.72 -5.20
CA ARG A 39 -4.21 5.35 -5.58
C ARG A 39 -4.41 4.55 -4.31
N ILE A 40 -5.60 4.01 -4.14
CA ILE A 40 -5.98 3.26 -2.94
C ILE A 40 -6.55 1.91 -3.36
N LEU A 41 -5.90 0.84 -2.92
CA LEU A 41 -6.42 -0.52 -2.96
C LEU A 41 -6.76 -0.93 -1.53
N TYR A 42 -7.93 -1.52 -1.32
CA TYR A 42 -8.32 -1.98 0.01
C TYR A 42 -9.18 -3.23 -0.02
N ARG A 43 -9.20 -3.92 1.13
CA ARG A 43 -10.13 -5.02 1.38
C ARG A 43 -10.60 -4.96 2.83
N ASP A 44 -11.91 -5.11 3.02
CA ASP A 44 -12.49 -5.31 4.35
C ASP A 44 -12.44 -6.81 4.69
N ILE A 45 -11.96 -7.13 5.89
CA ILE A 45 -11.64 -8.48 6.33
C ILE A 45 -12.17 -8.68 7.74
N THR A 46 -12.96 -9.72 7.95
CA THR A 46 -13.37 -10.16 9.29
C THR A 46 -12.31 -11.11 9.85
N LEU A 47 -11.72 -10.75 10.99
CA LEU A 47 -10.72 -11.58 11.67
C LEU A 47 -11.43 -12.53 12.63
N ASP A 48 -11.68 -13.77 12.22
CA ASP A 48 -12.34 -14.81 13.04
C ASP A 48 -11.43 -15.47 14.09
N GLY A 49 -10.28 -14.87 14.35
CA GLY A 49 -9.25 -15.39 15.26
C GLY A 49 -8.04 -14.46 15.30
N ARG A 50 -6.96 -14.96 15.87
CA ARG A 50 -5.66 -14.27 15.91
C ARG A 50 -4.87 -14.58 14.65
N TYR A 51 -4.27 -13.56 14.06
CA TYR A 51 -3.53 -13.68 12.80
C TYR A 51 -2.22 -12.90 12.85
N LEU A 52 -1.18 -13.46 12.22
CA LEU A 52 -0.03 -12.70 11.76
C LEU A 52 -0.22 -12.38 10.28
N LEU A 53 -0.17 -11.11 9.93
CA LEU A 53 -0.09 -10.66 8.54
C LEU A 53 1.35 -10.75 8.06
N ARG A 54 1.56 -11.32 6.87
CA ARG A 54 2.79 -11.19 6.09
C ARG A 54 2.47 -10.59 4.74
N LEU A 55 3.35 -9.73 4.25
CA LEU A 55 3.28 -9.18 2.90
C LEU A 55 4.67 -8.75 2.45
N THR A 56 4.84 -8.54 1.15
CA THR A 56 6.07 -7.97 0.58
C THR A 56 5.80 -6.57 0.07
N VAL A 57 6.61 -5.60 0.49
CA VAL A 57 6.54 -4.20 0.09
C VAL A 57 7.72 -3.85 -0.79
N PHE A 58 7.50 -3.06 -1.83
CA PHE A 58 8.56 -2.47 -2.65
C PHE A 58 8.09 -1.16 -3.26
N TYR A 59 9.04 -0.29 -3.59
CA TYR A 59 8.72 0.92 -4.34
C TYR A 59 9.92 1.46 -5.10
N VAL A 60 9.62 2.31 -6.08
CA VAL A 60 10.56 3.25 -6.71
C VAL A 60 9.92 4.64 -6.62
N ASN A 61 10.60 5.55 -5.94
CA ASN A 61 10.20 6.93 -5.78
C ASN A 61 11.24 7.82 -6.49
N VAL A 62 10.83 8.53 -7.54
CA VAL A 62 11.70 9.49 -8.23
C VAL A 62 11.77 10.82 -7.45
N GLY A 63 10.72 11.14 -6.71
CA GLY A 63 10.66 12.30 -5.83
C GLY A 63 11.18 12.01 -4.42
N THR A 64 10.77 12.84 -3.46
CA THR A 64 11.04 12.66 -2.03
C THR A 64 9.73 12.42 -1.28
N PHE A 65 9.71 11.50 -0.32
CA PHE A 65 8.56 11.36 0.57
C PHE A 65 8.35 12.62 1.41
N SER A 66 7.10 13.02 1.57
CA SER A 66 6.73 14.20 2.32
C SER A 66 6.47 13.87 3.80
N ALA A 67 6.80 14.81 4.67
CA ALA A 67 6.41 14.73 6.07
C ALA A 67 4.87 14.90 6.17
N ALA A 68 4.26 14.34 7.21
CA ALA A 68 2.87 14.61 7.49
C ALA A 68 2.67 16.12 7.71
N THR A 69 1.85 16.75 6.86
CA THR A 69 1.48 18.17 6.95
C THR A 69 0.09 18.30 7.59
N ILE A 70 -0.34 19.54 7.84
CA ILE A 70 -1.69 19.81 8.37
C ILE A 70 -2.78 19.30 7.42
N SER A 71 -2.60 19.42 6.10
CA SER A 71 -3.54 18.93 5.10
C SER A 71 -3.55 17.39 5.01
N SER A 72 -2.48 16.72 5.45
CA SER A 72 -2.42 15.25 5.51
C SER A 72 -2.81 14.68 6.87
N ARG A 73 -3.32 15.48 7.83
CA ARG A 73 -3.65 14.99 9.18
C ARG A 73 -4.89 14.08 9.21
N ASN A 74 -5.84 14.32 8.32
CA ASN A 74 -7.15 13.66 8.36
C ASN A 74 -7.45 12.85 7.10
N THR A 75 -6.82 13.19 5.98
CA THR A 75 -6.96 12.49 4.69
C THR A 75 -5.59 12.25 4.06
N ILE A 76 -5.48 11.21 3.23
CA ILE A 76 -4.32 11.01 2.36
C ILE A 76 -4.19 12.25 1.48
N SER A 77 -3.08 12.98 1.66
CA SER A 77 -2.77 14.16 0.86
C SER A 77 -2.29 13.79 -0.54
N ASP A 78 -2.16 14.79 -1.42
CA ASP A 78 -1.54 14.61 -2.74
C ASP A 78 -0.01 14.52 -2.68
N GLU A 79 0.60 14.92 -1.56
CA GLU A 79 2.04 14.84 -1.35
C GLU A 79 2.56 13.39 -1.37
N PRO A 80 3.79 13.15 -1.89
CA PRO A 80 4.42 11.84 -1.98
C PRO A 80 4.37 11.05 -0.67
N GLN A 81 3.61 9.96 -0.67
CA GLN A 81 3.50 9.05 0.45
C GLN A 81 3.20 7.63 -0.03
N TYR A 82 3.75 6.65 0.66
CA TYR A 82 3.34 5.26 0.52
C TYR A 82 3.11 4.65 1.91
N ARG A 83 1.90 4.12 2.12
CA ARG A 83 1.48 3.58 3.41
C ARG A 83 0.60 2.34 3.25
N ILE A 84 0.72 1.46 4.24
CA ILE A 84 -0.14 0.30 4.43
C ILE A 84 -0.72 0.42 5.83
N ASP A 85 -2.04 0.50 5.92
CA ASP A 85 -2.74 0.75 7.17
C ASP A 85 -3.74 -0.35 7.47
N LEU A 86 -3.95 -0.54 8.77
CA LEU A 86 -5.17 -1.09 9.31
C LEU A 86 -6.12 0.06 9.66
N VAL A 87 -7.32 0.06 9.09
CA VAL A 87 -8.31 1.14 9.23
C VAL A 87 -9.63 0.55 9.72
N SER A 88 -10.43 1.30 10.46
CA SER A 88 -11.82 0.94 10.71
C SER A 88 -12.56 0.74 9.38
N ALA A 89 -13.30 -0.36 9.24
CA ALA A 89 -14.05 -0.66 8.01
C ALA A 89 -15.15 0.38 7.70
N SER A 90 -15.64 1.09 8.71
CA SER A 90 -16.63 2.16 8.56
C SER A 90 -16.02 3.53 8.22
N ALA A 91 -14.70 3.68 8.28
CA ALA A 91 -14.05 4.95 8.00
C ALA A 91 -14.07 5.28 6.49
N PRO A 92 -14.00 6.57 6.12
CA PRO A 92 -13.75 6.98 4.74
C PRO A 92 -12.46 6.35 4.20
N VAL A 93 -12.49 5.94 2.93
CA VAL A 93 -11.41 5.16 2.31
C VAL A 93 -10.07 5.89 2.29
N ASP A 94 -10.07 7.21 2.24
CA ASP A 94 -8.91 8.09 2.22
C ASP A 94 -8.57 8.68 3.60
N SER A 95 -9.29 8.32 4.67
CA SER A 95 -9.06 8.93 5.96
C SER A 95 -7.79 8.42 6.63
N VAL A 96 -7.02 9.34 7.21
CA VAL A 96 -5.85 9.07 8.04
C VAL A 96 -5.97 9.71 9.42
N ALA A 97 -7.19 10.12 9.78
CA ALA A 97 -7.50 10.64 11.10
C ALA A 97 -7.19 9.58 12.17
N LYS A 98 -6.73 10.02 13.35
CA LYS A 98 -6.21 9.16 14.41
C LYS A 98 -7.25 8.14 14.90
N GLU A 99 -8.52 8.51 14.88
CA GLU A 99 -9.66 7.68 15.28
C GLU A 99 -10.03 6.62 14.23
N HIS A 100 -9.60 6.79 12.98
CA HIS A 100 -9.92 5.87 11.88
C HIS A 100 -8.80 4.87 11.62
N VAL A 101 -7.54 5.30 11.78
CA VAL A 101 -6.37 4.43 11.60
C VAL A 101 -6.14 3.63 12.88
N LEU A 102 -6.36 2.33 12.80
CA LEU A 102 -6.16 1.39 13.91
C LEU A 102 -4.68 1.10 14.13
N ALA A 103 -3.93 0.98 13.03
CA ALA A 103 -2.48 0.81 13.05
C ALA A 103 -1.84 1.15 11.69
N ASN A 104 -0.56 1.53 11.70
CA ASN A 104 0.27 1.60 10.49
C ASN A 104 1.10 0.31 10.40
N ILE A 105 0.92 -0.46 9.31
CA ILE A 105 1.68 -1.69 9.04
C ILE A 105 3.01 -1.34 8.35
N PHE A 106 2.96 -0.36 7.45
CA PHE A 106 4.14 0.18 6.77
C PHE A 106 3.88 1.66 6.44
N GLN A 107 4.90 2.49 6.54
CA GLN A 107 4.85 3.87 6.08
C GLN A 107 6.26 4.29 5.65
N ALA A 108 6.37 4.85 4.44
CA ALA A 108 7.59 5.51 4.00
C ALA A 108 7.71 6.90 4.63
N HIS A 109 8.94 7.32 4.91
CA HIS A 109 9.27 8.56 5.61
C HIS A 109 10.20 9.44 4.79
N PRO A 110 10.19 10.77 5.04
CA PRO A 110 11.21 11.66 4.51
C PRO A 110 12.62 11.18 4.87
N GLY A 111 13.50 11.09 3.86
CA GLY A 111 14.86 10.59 4.02
C GLY A 111 15.03 9.09 3.75
N ASP A 112 13.95 8.35 3.55
CA ASP A 112 14.05 6.97 3.07
C ASP A 112 14.71 6.92 1.68
N PRO A 113 15.44 5.83 1.35
CA PRO A 113 16.02 5.64 0.02
C PRO A 113 14.96 5.76 -1.09
N PRO A 114 15.32 6.23 -2.29
CA PRO A 114 14.37 6.33 -3.42
C PRO A 114 13.90 4.96 -3.94
N ARG A 115 14.48 3.85 -3.46
CA ARG A 115 14.09 2.49 -3.85
C ARG A 115 14.09 1.58 -2.63
N LEU A 116 13.00 0.86 -2.46
CA LEU A 116 12.92 -0.28 -1.55
C LEU A 116 12.81 -1.55 -2.41
N PRO A 117 13.82 -2.45 -2.40
CA PRO A 117 13.68 -3.76 -3.03
C PRO A 117 12.58 -4.58 -2.31
N PRO A 118 12.04 -5.65 -2.93
CA PRO A 118 11.06 -6.52 -2.29
C PRO A 118 11.47 -6.93 -0.87
N THR A 119 10.73 -6.42 0.12
CA THR A 119 11.04 -6.55 1.54
C THR A 119 9.84 -7.12 2.28
N GLU A 120 10.04 -8.20 3.04
CA GLU A 120 8.97 -8.78 3.85
C GLU A 120 8.64 -7.87 5.05
N VAL A 121 7.34 -7.61 5.23
CA VAL A 121 6.78 -6.94 6.41
C VAL A 121 5.86 -7.92 7.10
N THR A 122 5.97 -7.98 8.44
CA THR A 122 5.09 -8.80 9.28
C THR A 122 4.40 -7.93 10.32
N PHE A 123 3.15 -8.23 10.63
CA PHE A 123 2.36 -7.44 11.58
C PHE A 123 1.36 -8.31 12.34
N ASP A 124 1.28 -8.14 13.66
CA ASP A 124 0.35 -8.89 14.50
C ASP A 124 -1.04 -8.26 14.48
N LEU A 125 -2.02 -9.00 13.98
CA LEU A 125 -3.43 -8.59 13.91
C LEU A 125 -4.25 -9.10 15.10
N SER A 126 -3.65 -9.84 16.02
CA SER A 126 -4.31 -10.39 17.21
C SER A 126 -5.13 -9.37 18.02
N PRO A 127 -4.71 -8.08 18.16
CA PRO A 127 -5.51 -7.09 18.89
C PRO A 127 -6.91 -6.82 18.29
N TRP A 128 -7.13 -7.18 17.02
CA TRP A 128 -8.39 -6.98 16.31
C TRP A 128 -9.15 -8.29 16.04
N ALA A 129 -8.78 -9.38 16.71
CA ALA A 129 -9.54 -10.62 16.65
C ALA A 129 -11.02 -10.38 16.99
N GLY A 130 -11.92 -10.97 16.20
CA GLY A 130 -13.37 -10.79 16.28
C GLY A 130 -13.90 -9.52 15.61
N GLN A 131 -13.04 -8.66 15.06
CA GLN A 131 -13.45 -7.41 14.41
C GLN A 131 -13.40 -7.50 12.89
N THR A 132 -14.19 -6.65 12.23
CA THR A 132 -14.03 -6.38 10.79
C THR A 132 -13.16 -5.14 10.63
N ILE A 133 -12.01 -5.32 9.97
CA ILE A 133 -11.03 -4.27 9.71
C ILE A 133 -10.93 -4.01 8.20
N ARG A 134 -10.34 -2.90 7.82
CA ARG A 134 -9.92 -2.61 6.44
C ARG A 134 -8.40 -2.65 6.36
N LEU A 135 -7.86 -3.53 5.52
CA LEU A 135 -6.46 -3.47 5.11
C LEU A 135 -6.38 -2.55 3.88
N ARG A 136 -5.63 -1.45 3.98
CA ARG A 136 -5.51 -0.43 2.94
C ARG A 136 -4.07 -0.26 2.50
N PHE A 137 -3.85 -0.27 1.19
CA PHE A 137 -2.62 0.11 0.52
C PHE A 137 -2.86 1.43 -0.18
N ALA A 138 -2.09 2.46 0.15
CA ALA A 138 -2.28 3.76 -0.45
C ALA A 138 -0.97 4.42 -0.83
N ALA A 139 -0.92 4.89 -2.07
CA ALA A 139 0.14 5.74 -2.60
C ALA A 139 -0.48 7.06 -3.06
N ALA A 140 0.23 8.15 -2.82
CA ALA A 140 -0.08 9.43 -3.42
C ALA A 140 1.21 10.10 -3.87
N ASP A 141 1.14 10.87 -4.95
CA ASP A 141 2.27 11.53 -5.56
C ASP A 141 1.82 12.84 -6.23
N ASN A 142 2.65 13.88 -6.10
CA ASN A 142 2.51 15.13 -6.84
C ASN A 142 3.86 15.78 -7.20
N GLN A 143 5.00 15.16 -6.84
CA GLN A 143 6.37 15.67 -7.08
C GLN A 143 7.21 14.78 -8.00
N GLY A 144 6.58 13.81 -8.65
CA GLY A 144 7.24 12.83 -9.51
C GLY A 144 6.65 11.43 -9.32
N PRO A 145 6.94 10.49 -10.22
CA PRO A 145 6.38 9.14 -10.16
C PRO A 145 6.72 8.40 -8.86
N LEU A 146 5.72 7.70 -8.29
CA LEU A 146 5.84 6.85 -7.10
C LEU A 146 5.21 5.49 -7.39
N HIS A 147 6.03 4.61 -7.93
CA HIS A 147 5.61 3.25 -8.24
C HIS A 147 5.71 2.40 -6.97
N ALA A 148 4.56 2.20 -6.34
CA ALA A 148 4.43 1.43 -5.12
C ALA A 148 3.85 0.05 -5.43
N GLY A 149 4.36 -0.98 -4.76
CA GLY A 149 3.95 -2.35 -4.99
C GLY A 149 3.82 -3.16 -3.72
N VAL A 150 2.83 -4.05 -3.74
CA VAL A 150 2.62 -5.07 -2.71
C VAL A 150 2.41 -6.42 -3.35
N ASP A 151 2.90 -7.46 -2.69
CA ASP A 151 2.67 -8.84 -3.09
C ASP A 151 2.65 -9.77 -1.86
N ASN A 152 2.30 -11.04 -2.09
CA ASN A 152 2.47 -12.14 -1.14
C ASN A 152 1.73 -11.93 0.20
N ILE A 153 0.56 -11.28 0.14
CA ILE A 153 -0.29 -10.98 1.29
C ILE A 153 -0.86 -12.29 1.85
N ARG A 154 -0.46 -12.65 3.06
CA ARG A 154 -0.83 -13.90 3.74
C ARG A 154 -1.28 -13.62 5.17
N PHE A 155 -2.36 -14.30 5.56
CA PHE A 155 -2.87 -14.30 6.92
C PHE A 155 -2.54 -15.65 7.55
N GLU A 156 -1.61 -15.67 8.48
CA GLU A 156 -1.19 -16.87 9.21
C GLU A 156 -1.94 -16.94 10.53
N ARG A 157 -2.85 -17.92 10.65
CA ARG A 157 -3.61 -18.11 11.87
C ARG A 157 -2.67 -18.48 13.02
N ARG A 158 -2.83 -17.82 14.16
CA ARG A 158 -2.13 -18.15 15.40
C ARG A 158 -3.03 -19.08 16.22
N GLU A 159 -2.49 -20.23 16.61
CA GLU A 159 -3.18 -21.12 17.55
C GLU A 159 -3.44 -20.40 18.89
N PRO A 160 -4.52 -20.75 19.62
CA PRO A 160 -4.87 -20.19 20.94
C PRO A 160 -3.77 -20.25 21.99
#